data_AF-A0A699SYQ6-F1
#
_entry.id   AF-A0A699SYQ6-F1
#
_cell.length_a   1.000
_cell.length_b   1.000
_cell.length_c   1.000
_cell.angle_alpha   90.00
_cell.angle_beta   90.00
_cell.angle_gamma   90.00
#
_symmetry.space_group_name_H-M   'P 1'
#
loop_
_entity.id
_entity.type
_entity.pdbx_description
1 polymer ?
#
loop_
_entity_poly.entity_id
_entity_poly.type
_entity_poly.pdbx_seq_one_letter_code
_entity_poly.pdbx_strand_id
1 'polypeptide(L)' 'MPDEWRLSEVIPIYKNKGDAQAYSNYRGIKLLSHTMKLWERVIEKRLRRESRVSENQFGFMPGRSTTE' A
#
# COMPACT_ATOMS: atom_id res chain seq x y z
N MET A 1 -11.39 -18.20 -2.43
CA MET A 1 -11.33 -16.86 -1.83
C MET A 1 -12.74 -16.31 -1.79
N PRO A 2 -13.24 -15.86 -0.64
CA PRO A 2 -14.56 -15.23 -0.54
C PRO A 2 -14.66 -14.01 -1.43
N ASP A 3 -15.83 -13.76 -2.00
CA ASP A 3 -16.03 -12.66 -2.95
C ASP A 3 -15.91 -11.29 -2.28
N GLU A 4 -16.24 -11.21 -0.99
CA GLU A 4 -16.09 -9.99 -0.18
C GLU A 4 -14.63 -9.54 -0.08
N TRP A 5 -13.66 -10.46 -0.17
CA TRP A 5 -12.23 -10.11 -0.10
C TRP A 5 -11.73 -9.52 -1.41
N ARG A 6 -12.50 -9.66 -2.50
CA ARG A 6 -12.22 -9.03 -3.79
C ARG A 6 -12.69 -7.56 -3.81
N LEU A 7 -13.50 -7.16 -2.85
CA LEU A 7 -14.02 -5.80 -2.71
C LEU A 7 -13.07 -4.91 -1.92
N SER A 8 -13.17 -3.62 -2.16
CA SER A 8 -12.44 -2.59 -1.45
C SER A 8 -13.13 -1.25 -1.56
N GLU A 9 -12.96 -0.41 -0.56
CA GLU A 9 -13.44 0.96 -0.57
C GLU A 9 -12.29 1.92 -0.89
N VAL A 10 -12.52 2.89 -1.79
CA VAL A 10 -11.53 3.93 -2.07
C VAL A 10 -11.91 5.19 -1.32
N ILE A 11 -11.07 5.59 -0.36
CA ILE A 11 -11.28 6.80 0.43
C ILE A 11 -10.31 7.89 -0.03
N PRO A 12 -10.79 9.08 -0.43
CA PRO A 12 -9.93 10.21 -0.74
C PRO A 12 -9.39 10.83 0.55
N ILE A 13 -8.06 10.95 0.66
CA ILE A 13 -7.39 11.65 1.76
C ILE A 13 -6.72 12.90 1.22
N TYR A 14 -7.03 14.05 1.80
CA TYR A 14 -6.43 15.33 1.41
C TYR A 14 -4.91 15.29 1.63
N LYS A 15 -4.14 15.71 0.62
CA LYS A 15 -2.66 15.71 0.67
C LYS A 15 -2.08 16.81 1.58
N ASN A 16 -2.93 17.64 2.21
CA ASN A 16 -2.51 18.82 2.97
C ASN A 16 -1.63 19.79 2.15
N LYS A 17 -1.93 19.92 0.86
CA LYS A 17 -1.21 20.81 -0.06
C LYS A 17 -2.16 21.34 -1.13
N GLY A 18 -2.04 22.63 -1.42
CA GLY A 18 -2.84 23.31 -2.45
C GLY A 18 -4.23 23.72 -1.97
N ASP A 19 -5.16 23.86 -2.89
CA ASP A 19 -6.56 24.13 -2.62
C ASP A 19 -7.31 22.83 -2.25
N ALA A 20 -8.04 22.83 -1.14
CA ALA A 20 -8.85 21.71 -0.70
C ALA A 20 -10.08 21.45 -1.59
N GLN A 21 -10.49 22.40 -2.43
CA GLN A 21 -11.59 22.17 -3.39
C GLN A 21 -11.10 21.49 -4.68
N ALA A 22 -9.80 21.46 -4.93
CA ALA A 22 -9.24 20.81 -6.11
C ALA A 22 -9.09 19.30 -5.88
N TYR A 23 -9.85 18.49 -6.63
CA TYR A 23 -9.86 17.03 -6.56
C TYR A 23 -8.46 16.39 -6.72
N SER A 24 -7.56 16.99 -7.50
CA SER A 24 -6.19 16.52 -7.71
C SER A 24 -5.33 16.56 -6.43
N ASN A 25 -5.74 17.34 -5.42
CA ASN A 25 -5.06 17.45 -4.13
C ASN A 25 -5.47 16.36 -3.14
N TYR A 26 -6.26 15.36 -3.56
CA TYR A 26 -6.56 14.18 -2.76
C TYR A 26 -5.78 12.96 -3.27
N ARG A 27 -5.50 12.04 -2.35
CA ARG A 27 -4.91 10.72 -2.61
C ARG A 27 -5.97 9.67 -2.29
N GLY A 28 -6.38 8.89 -3.29
CA GLY A 28 -7.23 7.72 -3.05
C GLY A 28 -6.47 6.63 -2.30
N ILE A 29 -7.01 6.15 -1.19
CA ILE A 29 -6.51 4.98 -0.46
C ILE A 29 -7.52 3.85 -0.58
N LYS A 30 -7.06 2.70 -1.04
CA LYS A 30 -7.85 1.47 -1.13
C LYS A 30 -7.85 0.77 0.23
N LEU A 31 -9.00 0.71 0.90
CA LEU A 31 -9.20 -0.04 2.13
C LEU A 31 -9.71 -1.43 1.80
N LEU A 32 -8.92 -2.42 2.22
CA LEU A 32 -9.27 -3.84 2.13
C LEU A 32 -9.89 -4.33 3.44
N SER A 33 -10.63 -5.44 3.36
CA SER A 33 -11.09 -6.15 4.55
C SER A 33 -9.92 -6.58 5.44
N HIS A 34 -10.17 -6.69 6.74
CA HIS A 34 -9.14 -7.10 7.71
C HIS A 34 -8.49 -8.43 7.33
N THR A 35 -9.29 -9.40 6.91
CA THR A 35 -8.82 -10.72 6.53
C THR A 35 -7.97 -10.69 5.27
N MET A 36 -8.33 -9.85 4.27
CA MET A 36 -7.51 -9.67 3.07
C MET A 36 -6.14 -9.04 3.41
N LYS A 37 -6.09 -8.06 4.32
CA LYS A 37 -4.80 -7.48 4.79
C LYS A 37 -3.90 -8.53 5.44
N LEU A 38 -4.48 -9.45 6.22
CA LEU A 38 -3.72 -10.54 6.82
C LEU A 38 -3.19 -11.51 5.75
N TRP A 39 -4.04 -11.84 4.78
CA TRP A 39 -3.65 -12.68 3.65
C TRP A 39 -2.49 -12.06 2.85
N GLU A 40 -2.58 -10.78 2.49
CA GLU A 40 -1.51 -10.07 1.79
C GLU A 40 -0.19 -10.09 2.56
N ARG A 41 -0.21 -9.94 3.89
CA ARG A 41 0.99 -10.06 4.73
C ARG A 41 1.63 -11.44 4.68
N VAL A 42 0.83 -12.50 4.64
CA VAL A 42 1.35 -13.88 4.52
C VAL A 42 2.00 -14.08 3.15
N ILE A 43 1.35 -13.59 2.09
CA ILE A 43 1.87 -13.69 0.72
C ILE A 43 3.15 -12.87 0.55
N GLU A 44 3.18 -11.63 1.04
CA GLU A 44 4.34 -10.75 1.00
C GLU A 44 5.57 -11.41 1.65
N LYS A 45 5.40 -11.98 2.85
CA LYS A 45 6.49 -12.66 3.57
C LYS A 45 7.04 -13.87 2.80
N ARG A 46 6.17 -14.60 2.09
CA ARG A 46 6.58 -15.74 1.25
C ARG A 46 7.30 -15.25 -0.01
N LEU A 47 6.70 -14.31 -0.74
CA LEU A 47 7.29 -13.73 -1.95
C LEU A 47 8.67 -13.13 -1.69
N ARG A 48 8.84 -12.42 -0.57
CA ARG A 48 10.12 -11.80 -0.22
C ARG A 48 11.25 -12.81 -0.02
N ARG A 49 10.96 -14.06 0.34
CA ARG A 49 11.96 -15.14 0.44
C ARG A 49 12.38 -15.69 -0.92
N GLU A 50 11.44 -15.70 -1.87
CA GLU A 50 11.66 -16.24 -3.22
C GLU A 50 12.20 -15.16 -4.19
N SER A 51 11.96 -13.88 -3.92
CA SER A 51 12.36 -12.77 -4.77
C SER A 51 13.70 -12.17 -4.35
N ARG A 52 14.56 -11.87 -5.32
CA ARG A 52 15.72 -10.97 -5.13
C ARG A 52 15.33 -9.56 -5.52
N VAL A 53 15.53 -8.61 -4.62
CA VAL A 53 15.27 -7.19 -4.85
C VAL A 53 16.62 -6.48 -5.00
N SER A 54 16.70 -5.52 -5.93
CA SER A 54 17.92 -4.75 -6.16
C SER A 54 18.39 -4.04 -4.89
N GLU A 55 19.70 -3.94 -4.69
CA GLU A 55 20.30 -3.13 -3.63
C GLU A 55 20.04 -1.63 -3.79
N ASN A 56 19.54 -1.17 -4.94
CA ASN A 56 19.13 0.23 -5.13
C ASN A 56 17.65 0.45 -4.78
N GLN A 57 16.94 -0.56 -4.27
CA GLN A 57 15.57 -0.41 -3.81
C GLN A 57 15.53 0.00 -2.33
N PHE A 58 15.08 1.22 -2.07
CA PHE A 58 14.93 1.76 -0.72
C PHE A 58 13.49 1.72 -0.21
N GLY A 59 12.52 1.92 -1.10
CA GLY A 59 11.11 1.87 -0.76
C GLY A 59 10.65 0.46 -0.37
N PHE A 60 9.86 0.37 0.73
CA PHE A 60 9.23 -0.87 1.21
C PHE A 60 10.21 -2.01 1.54
N MET A 61 11.45 -1.65 1.89
CA MET A 61 12.48 -2.57 2.35
C MET A 61 12.73 -2.40 3.86
N PRO A 62 12.81 -3.49 4.64
CA PRO A 62 13.18 -3.40 6.05
C PRO A 62 14.54 -2.74 6.23
N GLY A 63 14.64 -1.81 7.17
CA GLY A 63 15.90 -1.14 7.50
C GLY A 63 16.41 -0.13 6.46
N ARG A 64 15.56 0.31 5.52
CA ARG A 64 15.91 1.36 4.54
C ARG A 64 14.98 2.56 4.63
N SER A 65 15.51 3.76 4.37
CA SER A 65 14.78 5.03 4.44
C SER A 65 14.83 5.81 3.12
N THR A 66 14.04 6.88 3.00
CA THR A 66 14.11 7.84 1.88
C THR A 66 15.18 8.91 2.06
N THR A 67 15.92 8.86 3.17
CA THR A 67 16.98 9.80 3.54
C THR A 67 18.38 9.18 3.50
N GLU A 68 18.44 7.88 3.21
CA GLU A 68 19.69 7.18 2.87
C GLU A 68 20.09 7.44 1.41
#